data_AF-A0A524NBW7-F1
#
_entry.id   AF-A0A524NBW7-F1
#
_cell.length_a   1.000
_cell.length_b   1.000
_cell.length_c   1.000
_cell.angle_alpha   90.00
_cell.angle_beta   90.00
_cell.angle_gamma   90.00
#
_symmetry.space_group_name_H-M   'P 1'
#
loop_
_entity.id
_entity.type
_entity.pdbx_description
1 polymer ?
#
loop_
_entity_poly.entity_id
_entity_poly.type
_entity_poly.pdbx_seq_one_letter_code
_entity_poly.pdbx_strand_id
1 'polypeptide(L)'
;MTVKLSRVVPLRWKITIGATAIVALSLLLASLAVTGLLRRSIADDTEALLVGRLDAVEVQVVSGEVPTILESTGREVGQIQVLDDRGTIVARTPGLAVTTRFDVVDPPAPGRSVSANVSGDVIDNDPGEDYRLVARTVAASAGDFTIYAVTSLDPAARAESYLRQRLLLVFPMVILVVGLVVFRVVARALAPVDAMRSEVDRIEATDLSTRVTTEERDEEITNLGRTLNHLLDRLETAAMRQRLFAAAASHELRSPLSAIRTELEVGLQYPDRTDWQRTATDSLVEVERLEHLARDLRVLTTATSASSSQMAASVCDLRAVVVDEVHRRMSRHELVDLTGTTPVPVVGERNAVVQVVRNLLDNAERHATSRVEVSVTGGGVLSVTNDGASIAPDECELIFDPFTRLDEARALDAGGSGLGLAIVRATMQTVGGTVVCEPRTSGAAFVATFAPAPE
;
A
#
# COMPACT_ATOMS: atom_id res chain seq x y z
N MET A 1 -2.21 29.96 14.05
CA MET A 1 -1.44 29.98 12.79
C MET A 1 -0.18 29.13 12.97
N THR A 2 -0.37 27.82 12.96
CA THR A 2 0.70 26.82 13.16
C THR A 2 0.94 26.13 11.83
N VAL A 3 1.94 26.63 11.09
CA VAL A 3 2.38 26.00 9.85
C VAL A 3 3.04 24.68 10.21
N LYS A 4 2.29 23.57 10.13
CA LYS A 4 2.84 22.21 10.07
C LYS A 4 3.62 22.07 8.77
N LEU A 5 4.86 22.58 8.76
CA LEU A 5 5.90 22.20 7.81
C LEU A 5 6.43 20.83 8.21
N SER A 6 5.58 19.80 8.17
CA SER A 6 6.08 18.43 8.00
C SER A 6 6.58 18.35 6.57
N ARG A 7 7.81 18.80 6.34
CA ARG A 7 8.56 18.46 5.12
C ARG A 7 8.57 16.94 5.05
N VAL A 8 7.73 16.38 4.19
CA VAL A 8 7.70 14.95 3.92
C VAL A 8 9.01 14.64 3.23
N VAL A 9 10.01 14.25 4.02
CA VAL A 9 11.29 13.78 3.50
C VAL A 9 10.98 12.66 2.50
N PRO A 10 11.38 12.79 1.22
CA PRO A 10 11.08 11.80 0.19
C PRO A 10 11.50 10.40 0.64
N LEU A 11 10.76 9.35 0.25
CA LEU A 11 11.05 7.98 0.68
C LEU A 11 12.51 7.57 0.42
N ARG A 12 13.07 8.01 -0.72
CA ARG A 12 14.49 7.86 -1.07
C ARG A 12 15.47 8.34 0.02
N TRP A 13 15.18 9.48 0.65
CA TRP A 13 16.02 10.03 1.72
C TRP A 13 15.87 9.23 3.02
N LYS A 14 14.67 8.76 3.35
CA LYS A 14 14.43 7.92 4.54
C LYS A 14 15.20 6.60 4.45
N ILE A 15 15.10 5.91 3.31
CA ILE A 15 15.80 4.63 3.08
C ILE A 15 17.31 4.83 3.09
N THR A 16 17.81 5.88 2.40
CA THR A 16 19.26 6.17 2.36
C THR A 16 19.80 6.47 3.76
N ILE A 17 19.12 7.35 4.52
CA ILE A 17 19.54 7.70 5.89
C ILE A 17 19.54 6.44 6.78
N GLY A 18 18.47 5.63 6.73
CA GLY A 18 18.40 4.39 7.50
C GLY A 18 19.52 3.41 7.18
N ALA A 19 19.76 3.14 5.88
CA ALA A 19 20.82 2.24 5.44
C ALA A 19 22.22 2.75 5.83
N THR A 20 22.49 4.04 5.62
CA THR A 20 23.78 4.64 6.03
C THR A 20 23.98 4.64 7.53
N ALA A 21 22.92 4.83 8.33
CA ALA A 21 22.99 4.77 9.78
C ALA A 21 23.32 3.36 10.29
N ILE A 22 22.74 2.33 9.68
CA ILE A 22 23.06 0.93 9.99
C ILE A 22 24.54 0.66 9.69
N VAL A 23 25.02 1.06 8.51
CA VAL A 23 26.43 0.86 8.13
C VAL A 23 27.37 1.63 9.06
N ALA A 24 27.04 2.88 9.41
CA ALA A 24 27.81 3.66 10.37
C ALA A 24 27.87 2.99 11.74
N LEU A 25 26.74 2.45 12.23
CA LEU A 25 26.68 1.72 13.49
C LEU A 25 27.50 0.42 13.43
N SER A 26 27.41 -0.34 12.34
CA SER A 26 28.20 -1.56 12.14
C SER A 26 29.71 -1.26 12.12
N LEU A 27 30.13 -0.20 11.42
CA LEU A 27 31.53 0.24 11.40
C LEU A 27 32.00 0.69 12.80
N LEU A 28 31.15 1.41 13.54
CA LEU A 28 31.46 1.82 14.91
C LEU A 28 31.65 0.62 15.83
N LEU A 29 30.72 -0.34 15.80
CA LEU A 29 30.81 -1.57 16.60
C LEU A 29 32.03 -2.41 16.23
N ALA A 30 32.31 -2.56 14.93
CA ALA A 30 33.49 -3.26 14.44
C ALA A 30 34.78 -2.58 14.91
N SER A 31 34.86 -1.25 14.83
CA SER A 31 36.01 -0.48 15.35
C SER A 31 36.21 -0.72 16.83
N LEU A 32 35.14 -0.63 17.63
CA LEU A 32 35.22 -0.80 19.08
C LEU A 32 35.69 -2.22 19.45
N ALA A 33 35.17 -3.23 18.74
CA ALA A 33 35.57 -4.62 18.89
C ALA A 33 37.05 -4.84 18.52
N VAL A 34 37.49 -4.33 17.36
CA VAL A 34 38.90 -4.45 16.92
C VAL A 34 39.84 -3.77 17.90
N THR A 35 39.55 -2.55 18.34
CA THR A 35 40.40 -1.85 19.32
C THR A 35 40.40 -2.56 20.68
N GLY A 36 39.26 -3.10 21.11
CA GLY A 36 39.17 -3.86 22.36
C GLY A 36 39.95 -5.18 22.32
N LEU A 37 39.86 -5.92 21.20
CA LEU A 37 40.62 -7.14 20.98
C LEU A 37 42.12 -6.86 20.91
N LEU A 38 42.53 -5.81 20.19
CA LEU A 38 43.94 -5.42 20.09
C LEU A 38 44.53 -5.05 21.45
N ARG A 39 43.82 -4.25 22.26
CA ARG A 39 44.26 -3.91 23.62
C ARG A 39 44.42 -5.13 24.53
N ARG A 40 43.48 -6.09 24.45
CA ARG A 40 43.58 -7.34 25.22
C ARG A 40 44.76 -8.20 24.77
N SER A 41 44.91 -8.41 23.46
CA SER A 41 46.04 -9.17 22.89
C SER A 41 47.38 -8.58 23.33
N ILE A 42 47.55 -7.27 23.22
CA ILE A 42 48.80 -6.60 23.62
C ILE A 42 49.07 -6.79 25.12
N ALA A 43 48.05 -6.64 25.98
CA ALA A 43 48.23 -6.83 27.41
C ALA A 43 48.63 -8.28 27.76
N ASP A 44 47.98 -9.26 27.15
CA ASP A 44 48.25 -10.68 27.37
C ASP A 44 49.64 -11.08 26.82
N ASP A 45 49.98 -10.62 25.61
CA ASP A 45 51.27 -10.92 24.95
C ASP A 45 52.44 -10.28 25.71
N THR A 46 52.29 -9.03 26.16
CA THR A 46 53.33 -8.34 26.95
C THR A 46 53.56 -9.00 28.30
N GLU A 47 52.49 -9.41 28.99
CA GLU A 47 52.61 -10.13 30.26
C GLU A 47 53.24 -11.52 30.09
N ALA A 48 52.84 -12.29 29.07
CA ALA A 48 53.43 -13.59 28.76
C ALA A 48 54.93 -13.49 28.43
N LEU A 49 55.34 -12.47 27.67
CA LEU A 49 56.75 -12.19 27.37
C LEU A 49 57.56 -11.85 28.64
N LEU A 50 57.01 -11.03 29.54
CA LEU A 50 57.67 -10.69 30.81
C LEU A 50 57.80 -11.90 31.72
N VAL A 51 56.75 -12.71 31.85
CA VAL A 51 56.75 -13.94 32.65
C VAL A 51 57.78 -14.95 32.13
N GLY A 52 57.83 -15.21 30.82
CA GLY A 52 58.82 -16.13 30.24
C GLY A 52 60.27 -15.65 30.45
N ARG A 53 60.50 -14.33 30.50
CA ARG A 53 61.80 -13.75 30.86
C ARG A 53 62.14 -13.91 32.34
N LEU A 54 61.15 -13.73 33.22
CA LEU A 54 61.32 -14.00 34.65
C LEU A 54 61.70 -15.47 34.88
N ASP A 55 61.05 -16.42 34.20
CA ASP A 55 61.37 -17.85 34.29
C ASP A 55 62.83 -18.13 33.88
N ALA A 56 63.33 -17.50 32.82
CA ALA A 56 64.70 -17.67 32.35
C ALA A 56 65.75 -17.14 33.36
N VAL A 57 65.46 -16.01 34.02
CA VAL A 57 66.35 -15.43 35.05
C VAL A 57 66.23 -16.18 36.38
N GLU A 58 65.05 -16.68 36.72
CA GLU A 58 64.82 -17.50 37.91
C GLU A 58 65.71 -18.76 37.91
N VAL A 59 65.85 -19.45 36.77
CA VAL A 59 66.76 -20.60 36.64
C VAL A 59 68.21 -20.21 36.98
N GLN A 60 68.67 -19.04 36.52
CA GLN A 60 70.02 -18.53 36.81
C GLN A 60 70.19 -18.19 38.30
N VAL A 61 69.19 -17.53 38.90
CA VAL A 61 69.17 -17.19 40.34
C VAL A 61 69.21 -18.43 41.23
N VAL A 62 68.41 -19.46 40.91
CA VAL A 62 68.39 -20.72 41.66
C VAL A 62 69.69 -21.50 41.49
N SER A 63 70.33 -21.43 40.32
CA SER A 63 71.61 -22.11 40.06
C SER A 63 72.83 -21.47 40.75
N GLY A 64 72.68 -20.25 41.31
CA GLY A 64 73.75 -19.52 42.00
C GLY A 64 74.73 -18.78 41.08
N GLU A 65 74.54 -18.86 39.75
CA GLU A 65 75.32 -18.12 38.75
C GLU A 65 74.52 -16.94 38.21
N VAL A 66 74.36 -15.89 39.03
CA VAL A 66 73.72 -14.64 38.58
C VAL A 66 74.80 -13.68 38.06
N PRO A 67 74.91 -13.45 36.75
CA PRO A 67 75.82 -12.43 36.23
C PRO A 67 75.35 -11.04 36.64
N THR A 68 76.28 -10.15 36.97
CA THR A 68 75.99 -8.75 37.35
C THR A 68 75.33 -7.94 36.22
N ILE A 69 75.51 -8.37 34.97
CA ILE A 69 74.90 -7.79 33.77
C ILE A 69 74.18 -8.91 33.01
N LEU A 70 72.87 -8.76 32.85
CA LEU A 70 72.05 -9.64 32.00
C LEU A 70 72.13 -9.14 30.54
N GLU A 71 72.15 -10.02 29.54
CA GLU A 71 72.24 -9.59 28.13
C GLU A 71 71.06 -8.67 27.74
N SER A 72 71.40 -7.51 27.16
CA SER A 72 70.42 -6.49 26.78
C SER A 72 69.80 -6.78 25.42
N THR A 73 68.47 -6.74 25.37
CA THR A 73 67.72 -6.59 24.11
C THR A 73 66.76 -5.40 24.21
N GLY A 74 67.29 -4.17 24.34
CA GLY A 74 66.54 -2.93 24.11
C GLY A 74 65.40 -2.59 25.08
N ARG A 75 64.86 -1.35 24.97
CA ARG A 75 63.72 -0.86 25.78
C ARG A 75 62.40 -1.57 25.48
N GLU A 76 62.24 -2.07 24.26
CA GLU A 76 60.99 -2.63 23.73
C GLU A 76 60.81 -4.13 24.02
N VAL A 77 61.85 -4.83 24.51
CA VAL A 77 61.78 -6.30 24.73
C VAL A 77 61.71 -6.66 26.23
N GLY A 78 61.58 -5.69 27.13
CA GLY A 78 61.40 -5.91 28.56
C GLY A 78 62.73 -5.97 29.32
N GLN A 79 62.90 -5.11 30.32
CA GLN A 79 64.12 -4.96 31.09
C GLN A 79 64.00 -5.58 32.46
N ILE A 80 65.07 -6.20 32.94
CA ILE A 80 65.07 -7.00 34.17
C ILE A 80 66.02 -6.41 35.21
N GLN A 81 65.58 -6.41 36.46
CA GLN A 81 66.36 -6.03 37.64
C GLN A 81 66.15 -7.06 38.76
N VAL A 82 67.23 -7.55 39.35
CA VAL A 82 67.21 -8.53 40.45
C VAL A 82 67.71 -7.85 41.72
N LEU A 83 66.90 -7.88 42.78
CA LEU A 83 67.22 -7.33 44.10
C LEU A 83 67.37 -8.46 45.12
N ASP A 84 68.27 -8.29 46.09
CA ASP A 84 68.37 -9.16 47.27
C ASP A 84 67.36 -8.77 48.37
N ASP A 85 67.33 -9.55 49.46
CA ASP A 85 66.51 -9.35 50.66
C ASP A 85 66.74 -8.01 51.37
N ARG A 86 67.85 -7.32 51.09
CA ARG A 86 68.19 -5.98 51.60
C ARG A 86 67.85 -4.87 50.60
N GLY A 87 67.27 -5.19 49.45
CA GLY A 87 66.95 -4.24 48.38
C GLY A 87 68.18 -3.78 47.58
N THR A 88 69.30 -4.49 47.64
CA THR A 88 70.51 -4.23 46.85
C THR A 88 70.35 -4.83 45.46
N ILE A 89 70.73 -4.10 44.41
CA ILE A 89 70.65 -4.57 43.02
C ILE A 89 71.81 -5.53 42.76
N VAL A 90 71.50 -6.81 42.53
CA VAL A 90 72.47 -7.89 42.29
C VAL A 90 72.75 -8.07 40.80
N ALA A 91 71.71 -7.95 39.97
CA ALA A 91 71.82 -8.04 38.53
C ALA A 91 70.85 -7.08 37.84
N ARG A 92 71.23 -6.61 36.66
CA ARG A 92 70.39 -5.72 35.85
C ARG A 92 70.69 -5.85 34.37
N THR A 93 69.69 -5.55 33.56
CA THR A 93 69.84 -5.42 32.11
C THR A 93 70.37 -4.01 31.78
N PRO A 94 71.29 -3.85 30.80
CA PRO A 94 71.67 -2.53 30.30
C PRO A 94 70.45 -1.77 29.73
N GLY A 95 70.30 -0.49 30.10
CA GLY A 95 69.17 0.35 29.70
C GLY A 95 68.58 1.13 30.88
N LEU A 96 67.24 1.20 30.94
CA LEU A 96 66.46 1.83 32.00
C LEU A 96 66.74 1.22 33.40
N ALA A 97 67.00 -0.09 33.49
CA ALA A 97 67.35 -0.75 34.77
C ALA A 97 68.71 -0.30 35.35
N VAL A 98 69.49 0.49 34.60
CA VAL A 98 70.74 1.10 35.07
C VAL A 98 70.48 2.43 35.76
N THR A 99 69.53 3.22 35.25
CA THR A 99 69.25 4.60 35.70
C THR A 99 68.09 4.69 36.69
N THR A 100 67.25 3.67 36.74
CA THR A 100 66.00 3.63 37.51
C THR A 100 65.94 2.37 38.36
N ARG A 101 65.27 2.44 39.52
CA ARG A 101 64.90 1.27 40.31
C ARG A 101 63.43 0.88 40.04
N PHE A 102 63.18 -0.41 39.88
CA PHE A 102 61.85 -0.96 39.57
C PHE A 102 61.08 -1.47 40.80
N ASP A 103 61.58 -1.22 42.01
CA ASP A 103 60.95 -1.54 43.30
C ASP A 103 59.77 -0.61 43.64
N VAL A 104 58.94 -0.30 42.64
CA VAL A 104 57.73 0.54 42.76
C VAL A 104 56.55 -0.26 43.30
N VAL A 105 56.59 -1.58 43.17
CA VAL A 105 55.60 -2.52 43.70
C VAL A 105 56.25 -3.36 44.79
N ASP A 106 55.54 -3.54 45.91
CA ASP A 106 56.00 -4.36 47.03
C ASP A 106 56.35 -5.78 46.57
N PRO A 107 57.45 -6.36 47.08
CA PRO A 107 57.87 -7.70 46.70
C PRO A 107 56.80 -8.72 47.11
N PRO A 108 56.34 -9.58 46.18
CA PRO A 108 55.36 -10.61 46.51
C PRO A 108 55.97 -11.69 47.40
N ALA A 109 55.12 -12.50 48.04
CA ALA A 109 55.57 -13.68 48.76
C ALA A 109 56.37 -14.64 47.84
N PRO A 110 57.36 -15.38 48.36
CA PRO A 110 58.15 -16.32 47.57
C PRO A 110 57.28 -17.29 46.76
N GLY A 111 57.59 -17.45 45.46
CA GLY A 111 56.83 -18.28 44.53
C GLY A 111 55.55 -17.63 43.98
N ARG A 112 55.25 -16.35 44.31
CA ARG A 112 54.17 -15.58 43.70
C ARG A 112 54.70 -14.50 42.76
N SER A 113 53.90 -14.16 41.76
CA SER A 113 54.11 -13.00 40.89
C SER A 113 52.98 -11.99 41.04
N VAL A 114 53.31 -10.71 40.87
CA VAL A 114 52.35 -9.60 40.82
C VAL A 114 52.62 -8.80 39.54
N SER A 115 51.56 -8.49 38.81
CA SER A 115 51.59 -7.69 37.59
C SER A 115 50.86 -6.37 37.82
N ALA A 116 51.46 -5.24 37.43
CA ALA A 116 50.89 -3.91 37.57
C ALA A 116 51.17 -3.03 36.34
N ASN A 117 50.27 -2.09 36.06
CA ASN A 117 50.56 -0.99 35.14
C ASN A 117 51.11 0.17 35.96
N VAL A 118 52.25 0.70 35.55
CA VAL A 118 52.97 1.77 36.25
C VAL A 118 53.20 2.91 35.28
N SER A 119 52.92 4.14 35.72
CA SER A 119 53.15 5.32 34.90
C SER A 119 54.64 5.64 34.83
N GLY A 120 55.10 6.11 33.67
CA GLY A 120 56.48 6.54 33.43
C GLY A 120 56.92 7.69 34.33
N ASP A 121 55.99 8.49 34.86
CA ASP A 121 56.29 9.51 35.88
C ASP A 121 57.00 8.91 37.12
N VAL A 122 56.67 7.66 37.47
CA VAL A 122 57.24 6.96 38.63
C VAL A 122 58.51 6.19 38.26
N ILE A 123 58.67 5.78 37.00
CA ILE A 123 59.78 4.93 36.56
C ILE A 123 60.92 5.79 35.99
N ASP A 124 60.67 6.59 34.96
CA ASP A 124 61.71 7.33 34.25
C ASP A 124 61.46 8.83 34.16
N ASN A 125 60.47 9.34 34.91
CA ASN A 125 59.97 10.71 34.87
C ASN A 125 59.47 11.10 33.46
N ASP A 126 59.00 10.14 32.67
CA ASP A 126 58.28 10.41 31.42
C ASP A 126 56.77 10.21 31.62
N PRO A 127 56.01 11.29 31.94
CA PRO A 127 54.57 11.20 32.19
C PRO A 127 53.75 10.82 30.94
N GLY A 128 54.37 10.76 29.76
CA GLY A 128 53.72 10.35 28.51
C GLY A 128 53.75 8.85 28.24
N GLU A 129 54.58 8.08 28.97
CA GLU A 129 54.72 6.64 28.80
C GLU A 129 54.06 5.85 29.93
N ASP A 130 53.46 4.72 29.58
CA ASP A 130 52.97 3.73 30.54
C ASP A 130 53.78 2.45 30.39
N TYR A 131 54.04 1.78 31.51
CA TYR A 131 54.85 0.58 31.56
C TYR A 131 54.04 -0.58 32.17
N ARG A 132 54.28 -1.80 31.68
CA ARG A 132 53.83 -3.04 32.32
C ARG A 132 54.97 -3.58 33.16
N LEU A 133 54.73 -3.78 34.45
CA LEU A 133 55.69 -4.31 35.42
C LEU A 133 55.19 -5.65 35.95
N VAL A 134 56.06 -6.65 35.98
CA VAL A 134 55.83 -7.93 36.65
C VAL A 134 56.96 -8.18 37.65
N ALA A 135 56.60 -8.40 38.91
CA ALA A 135 57.53 -8.73 39.99
C ALA A 135 57.33 -10.16 40.44
N ARG A 136 58.41 -10.90 40.73
CA ARG A 136 58.37 -12.25 41.30
C ARG A 136 59.50 -12.43 42.32
N THR A 137 59.17 -13.03 43.46
CA THR A 137 60.17 -13.36 44.49
C THR A 137 60.51 -14.84 44.44
N VAL A 138 61.80 -15.14 44.37
CA VAL A 138 62.38 -16.49 44.24
C VAL A 138 63.22 -16.77 45.49
N ALA A 139 62.94 -17.89 46.17
CA ALA A 139 63.76 -18.35 47.29
C ALA A 139 64.96 -19.15 46.76
N ALA A 140 66.17 -18.69 47.04
CA ALA A 140 67.40 -19.39 46.66
C ALA A 140 68.25 -19.72 47.89
N SER A 141 69.25 -20.59 47.73
CA SER A 141 70.13 -21.03 48.83
C SER A 141 70.94 -19.90 49.47
N ALA A 142 71.10 -18.77 48.77
CA ALA A 142 71.83 -17.59 49.22
C ALA A 142 70.93 -16.49 49.84
N GLY A 143 69.61 -16.67 49.84
CA GLY A 143 68.62 -15.67 50.26
C GLY A 143 67.44 -15.58 49.30
N ASP A 144 66.41 -14.82 49.68
CA ASP A 144 65.29 -14.51 48.79
C ASP A 144 65.69 -13.37 47.84
N PHE A 145 65.37 -13.53 46.55
CA PHE A 145 65.64 -12.53 45.52
C PHE A 145 64.33 -12.12 44.85
N THR A 146 64.13 -10.82 44.63
CA THR A 146 62.99 -10.31 43.86
C THR A 146 63.44 -9.87 42.47
N ILE A 147 62.82 -10.47 41.46
CA ILE A 147 63.06 -10.17 40.05
C ILE A 147 61.93 -9.27 39.55
N TYR A 148 62.29 -8.09 39.05
CA TYR A 148 61.38 -7.13 38.43
C TYR A 148 61.62 -7.13 36.92
N ALA A 149 60.56 -7.27 36.13
CA ALA A 149 60.58 -7.18 34.67
C ALA A 149 59.61 -6.08 34.20
N VAL A 150 60.10 -5.14 33.39
CA VAL A 150 59.36 -3.94 32.97
C VAL A 150 59.44 -3.77 31.44
N THR A 151 58.31 -3.53 30.77
CA THR A 151 58.27 -3.18 29.33
C THR A 151 57.39 -1.96 29.06
N SER A 152 57.73 -1.16 28.04
CA SER A 152 56.98 0.04 27.65
C SER A 152 55.73 -0.35 26.84
N LEU A 153 54.59 0.26 27.16
CA LEU A 153 53.32 0.15 26.42
C LEU A 153 53.19 1.22 25.33
N ASP A 154 54.16 2.12 25.18
CA ASP A 154 54.14 3.19 24.19
C ASP A 154 54.06 2.69 22.72
N PRO A 155 54.79 1.63 22.29
CA PRO A 155 54.63 1.10 20.93
C PRO A 155 53.19 0.64 20.64
N ALA A 156 52.51 0.09 21.63
CA ALA A 156 51.11 -0.31 21.55
C ALA A 156 50.15 0.89 21.51
N ALA A 157 50.38 1.89 22.36
CA ALA A 157 49.60 3.13 22.37
C ALA A 157 49.74 3.89 21.02
N ARG A 158 50.95 3.95 20.47
CA ARG A 158 51.21 4.49 19.13
C ARG A 158 50.46 3.71 18.06
N ALA A 159 50.55 2.38 18.05
CA ALA A 159 49.84 1.54 17.08
C ALA A 159 48.32 1.76 17.14
N GLU A 160 47.74 1.87 18.33
CA GLU A 160 46.32 2.18 18.52
C GLU A 160 45.97 3.57 17.96
N SER A 161 46.80 4.58 18.26
CA SER A 161 46.56 5.96 17.79
C SER A 161 46.58 6.06 16.27
N TYR A 162 47.52 5.37 15.60
CA TYR A 162 47.61 5.29 14.15
C TYR A 162 46.40 4.57 13.54
N LEU A 163 45.99 3.45 14.14
CA LEU A 163 44.80 2.72 13.69
C LEU A 163 43.56 3.61 13.81
N ARG A 164 43.36 4.28 14.95
CA ARG A 164 42.23 5.18 15.18
C ARG A 164 42.21 6.34 14.18
N GLN A 165 43.34 7.01 13.93
CA GLN A 165 43.41 8.09 12.95
C GLN A 165 43.07 7.61 11.53
N ARG A 166 43.58 6.43 11.13
CA ARG A 166 43.24 5.84 9.82
C ARG A 166 41.76 5.47 9.72
N LEU A 167 41.17 4.89 10.78
CA LEU A 167 39.75 4.57 10.81
C LEU A 167 38.87 5.83 10.72
N LEU A 168 39.24 6.90 11.43
CA LEU A 168 38.53 8.19 11.35
C LEU A 168 38.56 8.81 9.96
N LEU A 169 39.57 8.50 9.14
CA LEU A 169 39.65 8.95 7.75
C LEU A 169 38.88 8.03 6.80
N VAL A 170 39.02 6.71 6.96
CA VAL A 170 38.41 5.70 6.06
C VAL A 170 36.90 5.59 6.27
N PHE A 171 36.41 5.59 7.51
CA PHE A 171 34.98 5.41 7.81
C PHE A 171 34.06 6.46 7.17
N PRO A 172 34.30 7.78 7.28
CA PRO A 172 33.43 8.76 6.64
C PRO A 172 33.46 8.61 5.11
N MET A 173 34.60 8.25 4.52
CA MET A 173 34.70 7.98 3.09
C MET A 173 33.84 6.76 2.69
N VAL A 174 33.90 5.66 3.45
CA VAL A 174 33.06 4.47 3.22
C VAL A 174 31.57 4.81 3.38
N ILE A 175 31.19 5.53 4.44
CA ILE A 175 29.79 5.95 4.69
C ILE A 175 29.29 6.83 3.53
N LEU A 176 30.10 7.77 3.06
CA LEU A 176 29.76 8.64 1.94
C LEU A 176 29.55 7.85 0.65
N VAL A 177 30.46 6.94 0.32
CA VAL A 177 30.36 6.09 -0.89
C VAL A 177 29.11 5.21 -0.81
N VAL A 178 28.88 4.53 0.30
CA VAL A 178 27.70 3.69 0.50
C VAL A 178 26.42 4.53 0.41
N GLY A 179 26.39 5.70 1.06
CA GLY A 179 25.24 6.61 0.99
C GLY A 179 24.94 7.07 -0.44
N LEU A 180 25.97 7.40 -1.22
CA LEU A 180 25.81 7.79 -2.62
C LEU A 180 25.29 6.63 -3.49
N VAL A 181 25.83 5.42 -3.30
CA VAL A 181 25.39 4.22 -4.02
C VAL A 181 23.94 3.87 -3.69
N VAL A 182 23.60 3.80 -2.40
CA VAL A 182 22.23 3.52 -1.95
C VAL A 182 21.27 4.58 -2.48
N PHE A 183 21.62 5.86 -2.37
CA PHE A 183 20.80 6.95 -2.90
C PHE A 183 20.54 6.80 -4.40
N ARG A 184 21.58 6.47 -5.18
CA ARG A 184 21.49 6.35 -6.64
C ARG A 184 20.67 5.13 -7.06
N VAL A 185 20.81 4.00 -6.36
CA VAL A 185 20.03 2.77 -6.59
C VAL A 185 18.55 3.02 -6.26
N VAL A 186 18.26 3.57 -5.08
CA VAL A 186 16.88 3.85 -4.64
C VAL A 186 16.22 4.90 -5.54
N ALA A 187 16.96 5.93 -5.96
CA ALA A 187 16.45 6.94 -6.89
C ALA A 187 16.12 6.33 -8.26
N ARG A 188 16.93 5.41 -8.78
CA ARG A 188 16.63 4.69 -10.03
C ARG A 188 15.43 3.76 -9.90
N ALA A 189 15.35 3.01 -8.80
CA ALA A 189 14.24 2.08 -8.55
C ALA A 189 12.89 2.80 -8.41
N LEU A 190 12.87 4.01 -7.85
CA LEU A 190 11.64 4.79 -7.67
C LEU A 190 11.29 5.71 -8.85
N ALA A 191 12.22 5.95 -9.78
CA ALA A 191 11.98 6.85 -10.92
C ALA A 191 10.78 6.42 -11.81
N PRO A 192 10.55 5.13 -12.10
CA PRO A 192 9.37 4.69 -12.85
C PRO A 192 8.05 5.02 -12.15
N VAL A 193 8.02 4.93 -10.81
CA VAL A 193 6.82 5.25 -10.01
C VAL A 193 6.52 6.75 -10.06
N ASP A 194 7.54 7.59 -9.95
CA ASP A 194 7.38 9.04 -10.10
C ASP A 194 6.89 9.41 -11.52
N ALA A 195 7.38 8.70 -12.55
CA ALA A 195 6.92 8.87 -13.93
C ALA A 195 5.43 8.49 -14.08
N MET A 196 5.01 7.32 -13.55
CA MET A 196 3.60 6.91 -13.54
C MET A 196 2.72 7.93 -12.82
N ARG A 197 3.15 8.41 -11.65
CA ARG A 197 2.43 9.43 -10.90
C ARG A 197 2.24 10.69 -11.76
N SER A 198 3.30 11.16 -12.41
CA SER A 198 3.21 12.33 -13.27
C SER A 198 2.29 12.11 -14.48
N GLU A 199 2.26 10.89 -15.02
CA GLU A 199 1.38 10.52 -16.12
C GLU A 199 -0.09 10.55 -15.70
N VAL A 200 -0.40 10.01 -14.51
CA VAL A 200 -1.75 10.07 -13.91
C VAL A 200 -2.17 11.48 -13.57
N ASP A 201 -1.27 12.29 -12.99
CA ASP A 201 -1.56 13.69 -12.62
C ASP A 201 -1.91 14.55 -13.85
N ARG A 202 -1.51 14.12 -15.07
CA ARG A 202 -1.91 14.75 -16.34
C ARG A 202 -3.24 14.24 -16.91
N ILE A 203 -3.77 13.12 -16.41
CA ILE A 203 -5.05 12.59 -16.89
C ILE A 203 -6.15 13.48 -16.33
N GLU A 204 -6.72 14.30 -17.20
CA GLU A 204 -7.88 15.13 -16.88
C GLU A 204 -9.18 14.33 -17.02
N ALA A 205 -10.22 14.71 -16.28
CA ALA A 205 -11.55 14.07 -16.37
C ALA A 205 -12.18 14.15 -17.77
N THR A 206 -11.69 15.07 -18.60
CA THR A 206 -12.08 15.28 -20.00
C THR A 206 -11.45 14.27 -20.95
N ASP A 207 -10.22 13.80 -20.66
CA ASP A 207 -9.46 12.88 -21.50
C ASP A 207 -8.98 11.64 -20.72
N LEU A 208 -9.91 10.69 -20.55
CA LEU A 208 -9.64 9.39 -19.93
C LEU A 208 -9.07 8.37 -20.91
N SER A 209 -8.79 8.74 -22.17
CA SER A 209 -8.28 7.83 -23.20
C SER A 209 -6.76 7.59 -23.07
N THR A 210 -6.07 8.51 -22.38
CA THR A 210 -4.65 8.36 -22.08
C THR A 210 -4.44 7.18 -21.11
N ARG A 211 -3.37 6.42 -21.33
CA ARG A 211 -3.01 5.26 -20.52
C ARG A 211 -1.63 5.46 -19.90
N VAL A 212 -1.43 4.82 -18.75
CA VAL A 212 -0.11 4.78 -18.12
C VAL A 212 0.77 3.79 -18.87
N THR A 213 1.96 4.24 -19.25
CA THR A 213 2.98 3.43 -19.91
C THR A 213 3.37 2.21 -19.07
N THR A 214 3.47 1.03 -19.68
CA THR A 214 3.83 -0.22 -18.97
C THR A 214 5.03 -0.95 -19.57
N GLU A 215 5.54 -0.51 -20.71
CA GLU A 215 6.67 -1.13 -21.40
C GLU A 215 8.00 -0.82 -20.68
N GLU A 216 8.95 -1.77 -20.73
CA GLU A 216 10.33 -1.62 -20.23
C GLU A 216 10.48 -1.36 -18.72
N ARG A 217 9.62 -1.96 -17.89
CA ARG A 217 9.67 -1.82 -16.42
C ARG A 217 9.78 -3.17 -15.73
N ASP A 218 10.25 -3.16 -14.48
CA ASP A 218 10.22 -4.33 -13.59
C ASP A 218 8.79 -4.87 -13.46
N GLU A 219 8.65 -6.17 -13.17
CA GLU A 219 7.37 -6.88 -13.20
C GLU A 219 6.36 -6.28 -12.21
N GLU A 220 6.79 -5.94 -11.00
CA GLU A 220 5.95 -5.34 -9.97
C GLU A 220 5.39 -3.99 -10.40
N ILE A 221 6.21 -3.18 -11.06
CA ILE A 221 5.80 -1.87 -11.57
C ILE A 221 4.84 -2.04 -12.75
N THR A 222 5.12 -2.99 -13.64
CA THR A 222 4.24 -3.33 -14.78
C THR A 222 2.85 -3.77 -14.29
N ASN A 223 2.78 -4.60 -13.24
CA ASN A 223 1.51 -5.03 -12.63
C ASN A 223 0.71 -3.86 -12.04
N LEU A 224 1.39 -2.91 -11.39
CA LEU A 224 0.75 -1.69 -10.90
C LEU A 224 0.15 -0.87 -12.05
N GLY A 225 0.91 -0.68 -13.14
CA GLY A 225 0.44 0.02 -14.33
C GLY A 225 -0.77 -0.64 -14.99
N ARG A 226 -0.80 -1.99 -15.10
CA ARG A 226 -1.97 -2.73 -15.60
C ARG A 226 -3.20 -2.53 -14.73
N THR A 227 -3.04 -2.62 -13.41
CA THR A 227 -4.14 -2.42 -12.45
C THR A 227 -4.74 -1.02 -12.59
N LEU A 228 -3.88 -0.02 -12.72
CA LEU A 228 -4.29 1.37 -12.90
C LEU A 228 -5.00 1.60 -14.24
N ASN A 229 -4.49 1.04 -15.34
CA ASN A 229 -5.15 1.10 -16.64
C ASN A 229 -6.53 0.43 -16.61
N HIS A 230 -6.70 -0.70 -15.92
CA HIS A 230 -8.02 -1.32 -15.75
C HIS A 230 -8.99 -0.44 -14.95
N LEU A 231 -8.51 0.34 -13.97
CA LEU A 231 -9.33 1.35 -13.28
C LEU A 231 -9.71 2.50 -14.21
N LEU A 232 -8.78 2.96 -15.06
CA LEU A 232 -9.06 3.97 -16.08
C LEU A 232 -10.10 3.49 -17.10
N ASP A 233 -10.03 2.24 -17.56
CA ASP A 233 -11.03 1.64 -18.47
C ASP A 233 -12.44 1.67 -17.85
N ARG A 234 -12.54 1.33 -16.56
CA ARG A 234 -13.83 1.35 -15.83
C ARG A 234 -14.36 2.78 -15.70
N LEU A 235 -13.48 3.75 -15.41
CA LEU A 235 -13.85 5.17 -15.31
C LEU A 235 -14.29 5.72 -16.66
N GLU A 236 -13.57 5.42 -17.73
CA GLU A 236 -13.91 5.84 -19.10
C GLU A 236 -15.26 5.28 -19.53
N THR A 237 -15.50 3.98 -19.30
CA THR A 237 -16.77 3.33 -19.62
C THR A 237 -17.94 3.97 -18.85
N ALA A 238 -17.76 4.24 -17.56
CA ALA A 238 -18.78 4.90 -16.75
C ALA A 238 -19.05 6.34 -17.21
N ALA A 239 -17.99 7.11 -17.49
CA ALA A 239 -18.11 8.47 -17.99
C ALA A 239 -18.79 8.53 -19.37
N MET A 240 -18.46 7.61 -20.28
CA MET A 240 -19.09 7.50 -21.59
C MET A 240 -20.59 7.21 -21.46
N ARG A 241 -20.98 6.25 -20.61
CA ARG A 241 -22.39 5.94 -20.32
C ARG A 241 -23.13 7.14 -19.76
N GLN A 242 -22.52 7.88 -18.83
CA GLN A 242 -23.11 9.10 -18.27
C GLN A 242 -23.31 10.20 -19.33
N ARG A 243 -22.35 10.39 -20.24
CA ARG A 243 -22.47 11.35 -21.36
C ARG A 243 -23.58 10.96 -22.33
N LEU A 244 -23.64 9.69 -22.72
CA LEU A 244 -24.70 9.16 -23.59
C LEU A 244 -26.09 9.32 -22.96
N PHE A 245 -26.20 9.00 -21.66
CA PHE A 245 -27.43 9.21 -20.90
C PHE A 245 -27.86 10.68 -20.88
N ALA A 246 -26.94 11.61 -20.58
CA ALA A 246 -27.24 13.04 -20.55
C ALA A 246 -27.64 13.58 -21.93
N ALA A 247 -26.99 13.12 -23.00
CA ALA A 247 -27.32 13.51 -24.37
C ALA A 247 -28.70 12.99 -24.79
N ALA A 248 -29.00 11.72 -24.51
CA ALA A 248 -30.29 11.11 -24.81
C ALA A 248 -31.43 11.76 -24.01
N ALA A 249 -31.25 11.99 -22.71
CA ALA A 249 -32.22 12.70 -21.88
C ALA A 249 -32.49 14.12 -22.40
N SER A 250 -31.45 14.85 -22.82
CA SER A 250 -31.58 16.19 -23.40
C SER A 250 -32.37 16.17 -24.71
N HIS A 251 -32.20 15.12 -25.53
CA HIS A 251 -32.92 14.97 -26.79
C HIS A 251 -34.40 14.63 -26.56
N GLU A 252 -34.69 13.68 -25.67
CA GLU A 252 -36.05 13.27 -25.33
C GLU A 252 -36.86 14.40 -24.67
N LEU A 253 -36.21 15.28 -23.90
CA LEU A 253 -36.87 16.48 -23.34
C LEU A 253 -37.12 17.57 -24.38
N ARG A 254 -36.24 17.72 -25.38
CA ARG A 254 -36.34 18.80 -26.38
C ARG A 254 -37.53 18.64 -27.32
N SER A 255 -37.85 17.40 -27.72
CA SER A 255 -38.95 17.12 -28.66
C SER A 255 -40.32 17.62 -28.16
N PRO A 256 -40.82 17.19 -26.97
CA PRO A 256 -42.12 17.65 -26.45
C PRO A 256 -42.12 19.16 -26.18
N LEU A 257 -41.02 19.73 -25.67
CA LEU A 257 -40.90 21.18 -25.48
C LEU A 257 -41.02 21.97 -26.80
N SER A 258 -40.44 21.43 -27.88
CA SER A 258 -40.52 22.06 -29.20
C SER A 258 -41.92 21.93 -29.80
N ALA A 259 -42.61 20.81 -29.57
CA ALA A 259 -43.99 20.60 -29.98
C ALA A 259 -44.95 21.59 -29.30
N ILE A 260 -44.94 21.65 -27.96
CA ILE A 260 -45.72 22.61 -27.16
C ILE A 260 -45.45 24.04 -27.65
N ARG A 261 -44.17 24.40 -27.81
CA ARG A 261 -43.80 25.74 -28.28
C ARG A 261 -44.37 26.05 -29.67
N THR A 262 -44.27 25.11 -30.61
CA THR A 262 -44.74 25.30 -31.99
C THR A 262 -46.26 25.43 -32.02
N GLU A 263 -46.98 24.58 -31.27
CA GLU A 263 -48.44 24.64 -31.15
C GLU A 263 -48.92 26.00 -30.62
N LEU A 264 -48.26 26.51 -29.57
CA LEU A 264 -48.58 27.81 -28.98
C LEU A 264 -48.20 28.97 -29.92
N GLU A 265 -47.04 28.92 -30.60
CA GLU A 265 -46.62 29.95 -31.56
C GLU A 265 -47.58 30.03 -32.75
N VAL A 266 -48.01 28.89 -33.31
CA VAL A 266 -49.00 28.84 -34.40
C VAL A 266 -50.35 29.35 -33.93
N GLY A 267 -50.79 28.94 -32.73
CA GLY A 267 -52.04 29.40 -32.14
C GLY A 267 -52.08 30.92 -31.98
N LEU A 268 -51.00 31.49 -31.47
CA LEU A 268 -50.86 32.95 -31.27
C LEU A 268 -50.75 33.71 -32.60
N GLN A 269 -50.18 33.10 -33.64
CA GLN A 269 -50.07 33.73 -34.96
C GLN A 269 -51.41 33.78 -35.70
N TYR A 270 -52.30 32.80 -35.49
CA TYR A 270 -53.62 32.74 -36.12
C TYR A 270 -54.76 32.51 -35.10
N PRO A 271 -55.05 33.48 -34.20
CA PRO A 271 -55.96 33.27 -33.07
C PRO A 271 -57.39 32.93 -33.49
N ASP A 272 -57.88 33.54 -34.57
CA ASP A 272 -59.26 33.37 -35.06
C ASP A 272 -59.48 32.03 -35.77
N ARG A 273 -58.40 31.32 -36.11
CA ARG A 273 -58.44 30.03 -36.83
C ARG A 273 -58.00 28.85 -35.98
N THR A 274 -57.58 29.10 -34.73
CA THR A 274 -57.04 28.09 -33.84
C THR A 274 -58.13 27.63 -32.87
N ASP A 275 -58.29 26.31 -32.77
CA ASP A 275 -59.08 25.71 -31.70
C ASP A 275 -58.23 25.65 -30.42
N TRP A 276 -58.34 26.69 -29.60
CA TRP A 276 -57.58 26.81 -28.35
C TRP A 276 -57.85 25.68 -27.36
N GLN A 277 -59.05 25.11 -27.38
CA GLN A 277 -59.37 24.01 -26.48
C GLN A 277 -58.61 22.75 -26.90
N ARG A 278 -58.54 22.48 -28.20
CA ARG A 278 -57.70 21.39 -28.74
C ARG A 278 -56.22 21.64 -28.51
N THR A 279 -55.69 22.82 -28.82
CA THR A 279 -54.29 23.17 -28.58
C THR A 279 -53.89 23.03 -27.11
N ALA A 280 -54.73 23.50 -26.18
CA ALA A 280 -54.47 23.31 -24.75
C ALA A 280 -54.49 21.83 -24.34
N THR A 281 -55.37 21.02 -24.92
CA THR A 281 -55.43 19.58 -24.67
C THR A 281 -54.18 18.87 -25.19
N ASP A 282 -53.76 19.16 -26.42
CA ASP A 282 -52.57 18.58 -27.06
C ASP A 282 -51.30 18.97 -26.28
N SER A 283 -51.16 20.24 -25.88
CA SER A 283 -50.05 20.69 -25.04
C SER A 283 -50.05 20.07 -23.64
N LEU A 284 -51.21 19.83 -23.02
CA LEU A 284 -51.30 19.13 -21.73
C LEU A 284 -50.80 17.68 -21.84
N VAL A 285 -51.09 16.99 -22.95
CA VAL A 285 -50.57 15.63 -23.21
C VAL A 285 -49.05 15.63 -23.25
N GLU A 286 -48.42 16.61 -23.90
CA GLU A 286 -46.96 16.72 -23.94
C GLU A 286 -46.35 17.11 -22.58
N VAL A 287 -47.06 17.89 -21.75
CA VAL A 287 -46.65 18.18 -20.36
C VAL A 287 -46.72 16.91 -19.51
N GLU A 288 -47.79 16.13 -19.60
CA GLU A 288 -47.90 14.85 -18.90
C GLU A 288 -46.79 13.88 -19.33
N ARG A 289 -46.39 13.90 -20.60
CA ARG A 289 -45.24 13.13 -21.11
C ARG A 289 -43.92 13.59 -20.49
N LEU A 290 -43.71 14.91 -20.38
CA LEU A 290 -42.54 15.48 -19.69
C LEU A 290 -42.50 15.10 -18.21
N GLU A 291 -43.64 15.11 -17.50
CA GLU A 291 -43.72 14.69 -16.10
C GLU A 291 -43.38 13.21 -15.91
N HIS A 292 -43.87 12.33 -16.80
CA HIS A 292 -43.51 10.92 -16.80
C HIS A 292 -42.00 10.73 -17.03
N LEU A 293 -41.44 11.40 -18.04
CA LEU A 293 -40.01 11.34 -18.33
C LEU A 293 -39.15 11.82 -17.15
N ALA A 294 -39.55 12.91 -16.48
CA ALA A 294 -38.86 13.41 -15.30
C ALA A 294 -38.91 12.41 -14.13
N ARG A 295 -40.05 11.75 -13.93
CA ARG A 295 -40.22 10.71 -12.89
C ARG A 295 -39.32 9.50 -13.18
N ASP A 296 -39.27 9.08 -14.43
CA ASP A 296 -38.45 7.96 -14.92
C ASP A 296 -36.95 8.23 -14.72
N LEU A 297 -36.48 9.43 -15.10
CA LEU A 297 -35.09 9.85 -14.89
C LEU A 297 -34.72 9.92 -13.40
N ARG A 298 -35.65 10.36 -12.54
CA ARG A 298 -35.44 10.37 -11.09
C ARG A 298 -35.24 8.95 -10.55
N VAL A 299 -36.03 7.99 -11.02
CA VAL A 299 -35.92 6.59 -10.59
C VAL A 299 -34.55 6.03 -10.96
N LEU A 300 -34.12 6.21 -12.21
CA LEU A 300 -32.83 5.74 -12.70
C LEU A 300 -31.64 6.33 -11.94
N THR A 301 -31.68 7.63 -11.64
CA THR A 301 -30.60 8.32 -10.90
C THR A 301 -30.56 7.95 -9.41
N THR A 302 -31.71 7.69 -8.79
CA THR A 302 -31.77 7.24 -7.38
C THR A 302 -31.36 5.79 -7.20
N ALA A 303 -31.75 4.89 -8.11
CA ALA A 303 -31.42 3.47 -8.02
C ALA A 303 -29.91 3.20 -8.11
N THR A 304 -29.17 3.97 -8.94
CA THR A 304 -27.70 3.88 -9.01
C THR A 304 -27.01 4.33 -7.71
N SER A 305 -27.66 5.18 -6.92
CA SER A 305 -27.09 5.72 -5.67
C SER A 305 -27.44 4.86 -4.44
N ALA A 306 -28.45 3.99 -4.54
CA ALA A 306 -29.08 3.30 -3.41
C ALA A 306 -28.46 1.94 -3.05
N SER A 307 -27.33 1.53 -3.62
CA SER A 307 -26.68 0.22 -3.37
C SER A 307 -26.24 -0.05 -1.91
N SER A 308 -26.60 0.80 -0.93
CA SER A 308 -26.09 0.70 0.44
C SER A 308 -27.12 0.85 1.56
N SER A 309 -28.40 1.11 1.28
CA SER A 309 -29.38 1.31 2.37
C SER A 309 -30.33 0.13 2.43
N GLN A 310 -30.28 -0.63 3.53
CA GLN A 310 -31.33 -1.56 3.95
C GLN A 310 -32.69 -0.84 3.87
N MET A 311 -33.41 -1.02 2.75
CA MET A 311 -34.83 -0.73 2.72
C MET A 311 -35.47 -1.69 3.73
N ALA A 312 -36.22 -1.13 4.68
CA ALA A 312 -37.06 -1.92 5.57
C ALA A 312 -37.87 -2.89 4.70
N ALA A 313 -37.73 -4.19 4.94
CA ALA A 313 -38.31 -5.25 4.12
C ALA A 313 -39.85 -5.19 4.21
N SER A 314 -40.46 -4.34 3.40
CA SER A 314 -41.90 -4.39 3.17
C SER A 314 -42.20 -5.59 2.28
N VAL A 315 -43.21 -6.36 2.65
CA VAL A 315 -43.71 -7.48 1.85
C VAL A 315 -44.97 -7.03 1.14
N CYS A 316 -45.09 -7.36 -0.15
CA CYS A 316 -46.31 -7.13 -0.91
C CYS A 316 -46.71 -8.38 -1.70
N ASP A 317 -48.00 -8.54 -2.00
CA ASP A 317 -48.49 -9.61 -2.85
C ASP A 317 -48.35 -9.22 -4.33
N LEU A 318 -47.37 -9.85 -5.01
CA LEU A 318 -47.10 -9.63 -6.43
C LEU A 318 -48.32 -9.93 -7.29
N ARG A 319 -49.04 -11.01 -6.97
CA ARG A 319 -50.22 -11.44 -7.74
C ARG A 319 -51.33 -10.40 -7.63
N ALA A 320 -51.60 -9.90 -6.42
CA ALA A 320 -52.59 -8.85 -6.23
C ALA A 320 -52.25 -7.60 -7.06
N VAL A 321 -50.99 -7.20 -7.12
CA VAL A 321 -50.53 -6.07 -7.94
C VAL A 321 -50.72 -6.32 -9.43
N VAL A 322 -50.37 -7.50 -9.93
CA VAL A 322 -50.50 -7.86 -11.34
C VAL A 322 -51.97 -7.88 -11.78
N VAL A 323 -52.83 -8.55 -11.00
CA VAL A 323 -54.28 -8.61 -11.27
C VAL A 323 -54.88 -7.20 -11.29
N ASP A 324 -54.52 -6.37 -10.32
CA ASP A 324 -54.95 -4.97 -10.22
C ASP A 324 -54.57 -4.17 -11.49
N GLU A 325 -53.32 -4.28 -11.94
CA GLU A 325 -52.82 -3.55 -13.11
C GLU A 325 -53.43 -4.07 -14.42
N VAL A 326 -53.68 -5.37 -14.52
CA VAL A 326 -54.38 -5.99 -15.65
C VAL A 326 -55.84 -5.51 -15.72
N HIS A 327 -56.57 -5.49 -14.60
CA HIS A 327 -57.98 -5.06 -14.57
C HIS A 327 -58.16 -3.55 -14.81
N ARG A 328 -57.17 -2.73 -14.44
CA ARG A 328 -57.19 -1.28 -14.67
C ARG A 328 -56.94 -0.91 -16.13
N ARG A 329 -56.39 -1.81 -16.96
CA ARG A 329 -56.07 -1.54 -18.36
C ARG A 329 -57.28 -1.66 -19.26
N MET A 330 -57.56 -0.59 -19.99
CA MET A 330 -58.40 -0.63 -21.19
C MET A 330 -57.51 -1.02 -22.39
N SER A 331 -57.10 -2.27 -22.47
CA SER A 331 -56.21 -2.73 -23.53
C SER A 331 -56.92 -2.77 -24.89
N ARG A 332 -56.20 -2.41 -25.96
CA ARG A 332 -56.65 -2.61 -27.33
C ARG A 332 -56.36 -4.03 -27.84
N HIS A 333 -55.58 -4.81 -27.07
CA HIS A 333 -55.12 -6.15 -27.41
C HIS A 333 -55.81 -7.20 -26.54
N GLU A 334 -55.77 -8.47 -26.96
CA GLU A 334 -56.20 -9.57 -26.13
C GLU A 334 -55.20 -9.77 -24.98
N LEU A 335 -55.62 -9.40 -23.77
CA LEU A 335 -54.79 -9.51 -22.58
C LEU A 335 -55.19 -10.76 -21.79
N VAL A 336 -54.30 -11.74 -21.76
CA VAL A 336 -54.53 -13.05 -21.16
C VAL A 336 -53.84 -13.12 -19.80
N ASP A 337 -54.67 -13.11 -18.75
CA ASP A 337 -54.22 -13.30 -17.38
C ASP A 337 -54.16 -14.81 -17.07
N LEU A 338 -52.93 -15.33 -16.96
CA LEU A 338 -52.60 -16.71 -16.59
C LEU A 338 -52.14 -16.79 -15.13
N THR A 339 -52.39 -15.76 -14.32
CA THR A 339 -52.08 -15.82 -12.89
C THR A 339 -52.95 -16.90 -12.22
N GLY A 340 -52.34 -17.71 -11.35
CA GLY A 340 -53.05 -18.75 -10.59
C GLY A 340 -54.06 -18.16 -9.60
N THR A 341 -54.47 -18.89 -8.55
CA THR A 341 -55.38 -18.38 -7.47
C THR A 341 -54.69 -18.12 -6.13
N THR A 342 -53.41 -18.50 -6.00
CA THR A 342 -52.62 -18.35 -4.77
C THR A 342 -51.95 -16.96 -4.67
N PRO A 343 -51.91 -16.33 -3.47
CA PRO A 343 -51.08 -15.15 -3.20
C PRO A 343 -49.58 -15.45 -3.37
N VAL A 344 -48.80 -14.47 -3.82
CA VAL A 344 -47.34 -14.61 -4.00
C VAL A 344 -46.63 -13.44 -3.29
N PRO A 345 -46.27 -13.61 -2.00
CA PRO A 345 -45.63 -12.56 -1.22
C PRO A 345 -44.15 -12.40 -1.64
N VAL A 346 -43.77 -11.16 -1.95
CA VAL A 346 -42.40 -10.80 -2.36
C VAL A 346 -41.88 -9.62 -1.56
N VAL A 347 -40.56 -9.53 -1.41
CA VAL A 347 -39.88 -8.40 -0.79
C VAL A 347 -39.87 -7.22 -1.76
N GLY A 348 -40.41 -6.09 -1.32
CA GLY A 348 -40.47 -4.85 -2.10
C GLY A 348 -41.58 -3.93 -1.64
N GLU A 349 -41.38 -2.62 -1.80
CA GLU A 349 -42.47 -1.65 -1.59
C GLU A 349 -43.51 -1.83 -2.71
N ARG A 350 -44.80 -1.80 -2.36
CA ARG A 350 -45.89 -1.98 -3.33
C ARG A 350 -45.73 -1.07 -4.56
N ASN A 351 -45.31 0.17 -4.36
CA ASN A 351 -45.10 1.14 -5.44
C ASN A 351 -44.00 0.72 -6.43
N ALA A 352 -42.91 0.13 -5.93
CA ALA A 352 -41.81 -0.37 -6.76
C ALA A 352 -42.27 -1.58 -7.60
N VAL A 353 -43.04 -2.50 -7.00
CA VAL A 353 -43.59 -3.66 -7.70
C VAL A 353 -44.62 -3.24 -8.75
N VAL A 354 -45.53 -2.31 -8.42
CA VAL A 354 -46.47 -1.70 -9.38
C VAL A 354 -45.72 -1.08 -10.57
N GLN A 355 -44.61 -0.38 -10.31
CA GLN A 355 -43.81 0.24 -11.36
C GLN A 355 -43.17 -0.80 -12.31
N VAL A 356 -42.62 -1.89 -11.78
CA VAL A 356 -42.07 -2.98 -12.59
C VAL A 356 -43.16 -3.60 -13.48
N VAL A 357 -44.30 -3.96 -12.88
CA VAL A 357 -45.43 -4.57 -13.58
C VAL A 357 -45.93 -3.63 -14.69
N ARG A 358 -46.17 -2.37 -14.36
CA ARG A 358 -46.66 -1.38 -15.32
C ARG A 358 -45.71 -1.20 -16.50
N ASN A 359 -44.41 -1.07 -16.24
CA ASN A 359 -43.42 -0.90 -17.31
C ASN A 359 -43.30 -2.13 -18.21
N LEU A 360 -43.37 -3.34 -17.66
CA LEU A 360 -43.35 -4.58 -18.45
C LEU A 360 -44.60 -4.73 -19.31
N LEU A 361 -45.78 -4.42 -18.75
CA LEU A 361 -47.05 -4.46 -19.48
C LEU A 361 -47.13 -3.36 -20.55
N ASP A 362 -46.70 -2.13 -20.25
CA ASP A 362 -46.63 -1.03 -21.22
C ASP A 362 -45.68 -1.38 -22.37
N ASN A 363 -44.59 -2.08 -22.08
CA ASN A 363 -43.67 -2.59 -23.10
C ASN A 363 -44.33 -3.68 -23.95
N ALA A 364 -45.00 -4.64 -23.32
CA ALA A 364 -45.66 -5.74 -24.01
C ALA A 364 -46.79 -5.26 -24.92
N GLU A 365 -47.67 -4.36 -24.44
CA GLU A 365 -48.77 -3.83 -25.24
C GLU A 365 -48.32 -2.96 -26.40
N ARG A 366 -47.20 -2.24 -26.26
CA ARG A 366 -46.66 -1.40 -27.34
C ARG A 366 -46.11 -2.23 -28.50
N HIS A 367 -45.51 -3.38 -28.19
CA HIS A 367 -44.86 -4.22 -29.18
C HIS A 367 -45.69 -5.45 -29.59
N ALA A 368 -46.82 -5.71 -28.93
CA ALA A 368 -47.76 -6.75 -29.33
C ALA A 368 -48.38 -6.47 -30.70
N THR A 369 -48.63 -7.54 -31.45
CA THR A 369 -49.45 -7.48 -32.66
C THR A 369 -50.92 -7.58 -32.30
N SER A 370 -51.26 -8.54 -31.44
CA SER A 370 -52.65 -8.81 -31.06
C SER A 370 -52.83 -9.30 -29.63
N ARG A 371 -51.79 -9.86 -29.00
CA ARG A 371 -51.90 -10.61 -27.76
C ARG A 371 -50.76 -10.33 -26.78
N VAL A 372 -51.12 -10.16 -25.52
CA VAL A 372 -50.22 -10.07 -24.36
C VAL A 372 -50.62 -11.12 -23.33
N GLU A 373 -49.67 -11.93 -22.88
CA GLU A 373 -49.90 -12.93 -21.84
C GLU A 373 -49.08 -12.60 -20.59
N VAL A 374 -49.72 -12.69 -19.43
CA VAL A 374 -49.11 -12.37 -18.14
C VAL A 374 -49.30 -13.55 -17.21
N SER A 375 -48.22 -13.99 -16.56
CA SER A 375 -48.29 -15.07 -15.58
C SER A 375 -47.47 -14.72 -14.34
N VAL A 376 -47.97 -15.15 -13.18
CA VAL A 376 -47.24 -15.09 -11.92
C VAL A 376 -47.20 -16.50 -11.36
N THR A 377 -45.99 -17.01 -11.12
CA THR A 377 -45.77 -18.33 -10.54
C THR A 377 -45.18 -18.22 -9.13
N GLY A 378 -45.22 -19.33 -8.39
CA GLY A 378 -44.64 -19.40 -7.04
C GLY A 378 -43.16 -19.04 -7.02
N GLY A 379 -42.66 -18.52 -5.89
CA GLY A 379 -41.27 -18.06 -5.77
C GLY A 379 -41.03 -16.63 -6.27
N GLY A 380 -42.09 -15.86 -6.56
CA GLY A 380 -41.98 -14.45 -6.92
C GLY A 380 -41.58 -14.21 -8.38
N VAL A 381 -41.98 -15.08 -9.30
CA VAL A 381 -41.64 -14.95 -10.72
C VAL A 381 -42.83 -14.39 -11.50
N LEU A 382 -42.62 -13.25 -12.15
CA LEU A 382 -43.52 -12.61 -13.10
C LEU A 382 -42.99 -12.85 -14.52
N SER A 383 -43.81 -13.38 -15.41
CA SER A 383 -43.49 -13.47 -16.84
C SER A 383 -44.52 -12.69 -17.65
N VAL A 384 -44.03 -11.79 -18.51
CA VAL A 384 -44.84 -11.01 -19.44
C VAL A 384 -44.37 -11.31 -20.85
N THR A 385 -45.29 -11.77 -21.70
CA THR A 385 -45.00 -12.17 -23.08
C THR A 385 -45.94 -11.50 -24.07
N ASN A 386 -45.47 -11.23 -25.28
CA ASN A 386 -46.28 -10.66 -26.36
C ASN A 386 -45.99 -11.35 -27.69
N ASP A 387 -46.92 -11.27 -28.64
CA ASP A 387 -46.85 -11.85 -29.99
C ASP A 387 -46.21 -10.93 -31.04
N GLY A 388 -45.40 -9.97 -30.59
CA GLY A 388 -44.68 -9.02 -31.44
C GLY A 388 -43.46 -9.59 -32.16
N ALA A 389 -42.57 -8.69 -32.58
CA ALA A 389 -41.27 -9.07 -33.13
C ALA A 389 -40.41 -9.81 -32.09
N SER A 390 -39.65 -10.80 -32.56
CA SER A 390 -38.67 -11.52 -31.73
C SER A 390 -37.43 -10.66 -31.49
N ILE A 391 -36.87 -10.74 -30.29
CA ILE A 391 -35.63 -10.05 -29.93
C ILE A 391 -34.45 -10.99 -30.17
N ALA A 392 -33.41 -10.53 -30.86
CA ALA A 392 -32.23 -11.34 -31.11
C ALA A 392 -31.50 -11.65 -29.78
N PRO A 393 -30.89 -12.84 -29.62
CA PRO A 393 -30.21 -13.21 -28.38
C PRO A 393 -29.14 -12.21 -27.94
N ASP A 394 -28.43 -11.61 -28.91
CA ASP A 394 -27.37 -10.63 -28.65
C ASP A 394 -27.92 -9.27 -28.17
N GLU A 395 -29.21 -9.00 -28.43
CA GLU A 395 -29.89 -7.76 -28.05
C GLU A 395 -30.61 -7.86 -26.71
N CYS A 396 -30.91 -9.07 -26.22
CA CYS A 396 -31.64 -9.34 -24.98
C CYS A 396 -31.06 -8.62 -23.75
N GLU A 397 -29.75 -8.38 -23.70
CA GLU A 397 -29.10 -7.67 -22.60
C GLU A 397 -29.07 -6.15 -22.82
N LEU A 398 -28.94 -5.71 -24.08
CA LEU A 398 -28.83 -4.31 -24.49
C LEU A 398 -30.16 -3.56 -24.36
N ILE A 399 -31.30 -4.21 -24.56
CA ILE A 399 -32.64 -3.57 -24.48
C ILE A 399 -32.97 -2.96 -23.12
N PHE A 400 -32.26 -3.37 -22.07
CA PHE A 400 -32.42 -2.83 -20.73
C PHE A 400 -31.50 -1.62 -20.47
N ASP A 401 -30.62 -1.25 -21.40
CA ASP A 401 -29.85 -0.02 -21.29
C ASP A 401 -30.77 1.20 -21.55
N PRO A 402 -30.64 2.29 -20.79
CA PRO A 402 -31.51 3.47 -20.94
C PRO A 402 -31.50 4.03 -22.37
N PHE A 403 -32.68 4.39 -22.87
CA PHE A 403 -32.90 4.97 -24.20
C PHE A 403 -32.60 4.03 -25.37
N THR A 404 -32.38 2.74 -25.10
CA THR A 404 -32.18 1.75 -26.17
C THR A 404 -33.50 1.45 -26.87
N ARG A 405 -33.50 1.53 -28.20
CA ARG A 405 -34.62 1.17 -29.07
C ARG A 405 -34.09 0.32 -30.22
N LEU A 406 -34.65 -0.86 -30.41
CA LEU A 406 -34.32 -1.75 -31.52
C LEU A 406 -34.76 -1.14 -32.86
N ASP A 407 -33.98 -1.35 -33.91
CA ASP A 407 -34.14 -0.67 -35.21
C ASP A 407 -35.50 -0.95 -35.87
N GLU A 408 -36.09 -2.13 -35.69
CA GLU A 408 -37.42 -2.49 -36.20
C GLU A 408 -38.57 -1.74 -35.50
N ALA A 409 -38.37 -1.27 -34.25
CA ALA A 409 -39.36 -0.50 -33.50
C ALA A 409 -39.35 1.01 -33.83
N ARG A 410 -38.41 1.50 -34.66
CA ARG A 410 -38.36 2.93 -35.03
C ARG A 410 -39.44 3.33 -36.04
N ALA A 411 -39.97 2.38 -36.82
CA ALA A 411 -40.96 2.66 -37.87
C ALA A 411 -42.41 2.70 -37.36
N LEU A 412 -42.72 2.02 -36.26
CA LEU A 412 -44.08 1.96 -35.69
C LEU A 412 -44.32 2.92 -34.51
N ASP A 413 -43.27 3.42 -33.84
CA ASP A 413 -43.40 4.15 -32.55
C ASP A 413 -42.97 5.62 -32.61
N ALA A 414 -43.94 6.53 -32.45
CA ALA A 414 -43.71 7.97 -32.23
C ALA A 414 -43.58 8.36 -30.73
N GLY A 415 -43.77 7.42 -29.78
CA GLY A 415 -44.06 7.77 -28.37
C GLY A 415 -43.14 7.21 -27.27
N GLY A 416 -42.41 6.12 -27.48
CA GLY A 416 -41.68 5.44 -26.40
C GLY A 416 -40.29 6.05 -26.10
N SER A 417 -40.03 6.39 -24.83
CA SER A 417 -38.76 6.97 -24.36
C SER A 417 -37.58 5.98 -24.29
N GLY A 418 -37.83 4.68 -24.45
CA GLY A 418 -36.81 3.63 -24.26
C GLY A 418 -36.32 3.48 -22.80
N LEU A 419 -37.03 4.06 -21.82
CA LEU A 419 -36.65 4.01 -20.40
C LEU A 419 -37.33 2.89 -19.61
N GLY A 420 -38.47 2.38 -20.10
CA GLY A 420 -39.31 1.44 -19.33
C GLY A 420 -38.56 0.20 -18.84
N LEU A 421 -37.85 -0.50 -19.74
CA LEU A 421 -37.08 -1.69 -19.37
C LEU A 421 -35.85 -1.37 -18.49
N ALA A 422 -35.19 -0.24 -18.72
CA ALA A 422 -34.09 0.22 -17.87
C ALA A 422 -34.56 0.49 -16.43
N ILE A 423 -35.76 1.06 -16.27
CA ILE A 423 -36.38 1.27 -14.96
C ILE A 423 -36.71 -0.07 -14.32
N VAL A 424 -37.25 -1.04 -15.07
CA VAL A 424 -37.51 -2.39 -14.54
C VAL A 424 -36.21 -2.98 -13.98
N ARG A 425 -35.11 -2.95 -14.74
CA ARG A 425 -33.81 -3.45 -14.28
C ARG A 425 -33.32 -2.73 -13.02
N ALA A 426 -33.39 -1.40 -13.00
CA ALA A 426 -32.94 -0.59 -11.86
C ALA A 426 -33.79 -0.85 -10.59
N THR A 427 -35.11 -0.95 -10.74
CA THR A 427 -36.02 -1.24 -9.63
C THR A 427 -35.86 -2.66 -9.13
N MET A 428 -35.70 -3.65 -10.01
CA MET A 428 -35.44 -5.05 -9.65
C MET A 428 -34.14 -5.20 -8.86
N GLN A 429 -33.07 -4.53 -9.28
CA GLN A 429 -31.80 -4.50 -8.54
C GLN A 429 -31.96 -3.90 -7.14
N THR A 430 -32.77 -2.85 -7.01
CA THR A 430 -33.03 -2.17 -5.72
C THR A 430 -33.79 -3.07 -4.75
N VAL A 431 -34.74 -3.86 -5.23
CA VAL A 431 -35.50 -4.82 -4.40
C VAL A 431 -34.81 -6.18 -4.22
N GLY A 432 -33.57 -6.33 -4.73
CA GLY A 432 -32.80 -7.57 -4.65
C GLY A 432 -33.29 -8.70 -5.57
N GLY A 433 -34.09 -8.35 -6.60
CA GLY A 433 -34.55 -9.26 -7.65
C GLY A 433 -33.72 -9.18 -8.94
N THR A 434 -34.11 -9.95 -9.94
CA THR A 434 -33.48 -9.98 -11.27
C THR A 434 -34.53 -9.91 -12.38
N VAL A 435 -34.15 -9.41 -13.54
CA VAL A 435 -35.00 -9.42 -14.74
C VAL A 435 -34.18 -9.86 -15.94
N VAL A 436 -34.75 -10.73 -16.77
CA VAL A 436 -34.12 -11.26 -17.98
C VAL A 436 -35.10 -11.22 -19.16
N CYS A 437 -34.54 -11.07 -20.37
CA CYS A 437 -35.28 -11.30 -21.60
C CYS A 437 -34.99 -12.72 -22.08
N GLU A 438 -36.02 -13.54 -22.24
CA GLU A 438 -35.89 -14.91 -22.73
C GLU A 438 -36.01 -14.92 -24.26
N PRO A 439 -35.00 -15.47 -24.99
CA PRO A 439 -35.08 -15.59 -26.43
C PRO A 439 -36.26 -16.46 -26.85
N ARG A 440 -37.04 -16.00 -27.82
CA ARG A 440 -38.17 -16.74 -28.38
C ARG A 440 -38.14 -16.72 -29.90
N THR A 441 -38.65 -17.79 -30.50
CA THR A 441 -38.80 -17.92 -31.96
C THR A 441 -39.89 -17.02 -32.53
N SER A 442 -40.81 -16.54 -31.67
CA SER A 442 -41.87 -15.60 -32.00
C SER A 442 -42.24 -14.81 -30.74
N GLY A 443 -42.35 -13.48 -30.86
CA GLY A 443 -42.66 -12.61 -29.74
C GLY A 443 -41.47 -12.34 -28.81
N ALA A 444 -41.73 -11.60 -27.74
CA ALA A 444 -40.75 -11.33 -26.69
C ALA A 444 -41.27 -11.80 -25.33
N ALA A 445 -40.38 -12.27 -24.46
CA ALA A 445 -40.69 -12.70 -23.09
C ALA A 445 -39.74 -12.05 -22.09
N PHE A 446 -40.33 -11.40 -21.09
CA PHE A 446 -39.60 -10.76 -20.00
C PHE A 446 -39.96 -11.46 -18.69
N VAL A 447 -38.94 -11.96 -18.00
CA VAL A 447 -39.10 -12.69 -16.74
C VAL A 447 -38.44 -11.90 -15.62
N ALA A 448 -39.23 -11.47 -14.65
CA ALA A 448 -38.81 -10.75 -13.46
C ALA A 448 -38.95 -11.66 -12.23
N THR A 449 -37.83 -11.95 -11.56
CA THR A 449 -37.76 -12.77 -10.35
C THR A 449 -37.51 -11.88 -9.15
N PHE A 450 -38.50 -11.74 -8.29
CA PHE A 450 -38.42 -11.01 -7.03
C PHE A 450 -37.87 -11.89 -5.91
N ALA A 451 -37.27 -11.29 -4.89
CA ALA A 451 -36.89 -12.03 -3.70
C ALA A 451 -38.17 -12.51 -2.96
N PRO A 452 -38.30 -13.80 -2.64
CA PRO A 452 -39.44 -14.31 -1.89
C PRO A 452 -39.45 -13.69 -0.48
N ALA A 453 -40.64 -13.47 0.07
CA ALA A 453 -40.76 -13.03 1.46
C ALA A 453 -40.13 -14.09 2.40
N PRO A 454 -39.37 -13.67 3.44
CA PRO A 454 -38.90 -14.61 4.46
C PRO A 454 -40.09 -15.28 5.15
N GLU A 455 -39.99 -16.60 5.38
CA GLU A 455 -41.00 -17.42 6.06
C GLU A 455 -41.29 -16.98 7.51
#